data_AF-A0A5M9QRE4-F1
#
_entry.id   AF-A0A5M9QRE4-F1
#
_cell.length_a   1.000
_cell.length_b   1.000
_cell.length_c   1.000
_cell.angle_alpha   90.00
_cell.angle_beta   90.00
_cell.angle_gamma   90.00
#
_symmetry.space_group_name_H-M   'P 1'
#
loop_
_entity.id
_entity.type
_entity.pdbx_description
1 polymer ?
#
loop_
_entity_poly.entity_id
_entity_poly.type
_entity_poly.pdbx_seq_one_letter_code
_entity_poly.pdbx_strand_id
1 'polypeptide(L)' 'MQPDSAHFHTLLFKKLGNNPLTSFILICANAPFIILATFFYANTAALMLTCLVFIIAYMLTYRLLIKSI' A
#
# COMPACT_ATOMS: atom_id res chain seq x y z
N MET A 1 14.66 6.67 -23.49
CA MET A 1 14.81 6.75 -22.02
C MET A 1 13.46 7.13 -21.44
N GLN A 2 12.66 6.16 -21.03
CA GLN A 2 11.49 6.44 -20.19
C GLN A 2 11.71 5.64 -18.92
N PRO A 3 11.91 6.30 -17.77
CA PRO A 3 12.33 5.60 -16.58
C PRO A 3 11.18 4.72 -16.12
N ASP A 4 11.56 3.51 -15.75
CA ASP A 4 10.77 2.42 -15.18
C ASP A 4 10.20 2.80 -13.80
N SER A 5 9.40 3.88 -13.76
CA SER A 5 8.96 4.55 -12.53
C SER A 5 7.49 4.32 -12.23
N ALA A 6 6.96 3.15 -12.58
CA ALA A 6 5.59 2.74 -12.28
C ALA A 6 5.40 2.27 -10.82
N HIS A 7 6.13 2.86 -9.87
CA HIS A 7 5.88 2.62 -8.46
C HIS A 7 4.53 3.26 -8.09
N PHE A 8 3.76 2.58 -7.24
CA PHE A 8 2.40 2.97 -6.85
C PHE A 8 2.30 4.45 -6.44
N HIS A 9 3.31 4.95 -5.73
CA HIS A 9 3.43 6.35 -5.35
C HIS A 9 3.43 7.31 -6.54
N THR A 10 4.15 6.98 -7.62
CA THR A 10 4.31 7.83 -8.81
C THR A 10 3.04 7.91 -9.66
N LEU A 11 2.33 6.78 -9.81
CA LEU A 11 1.03 6.76 -10.50
C LEU A 11 -0.02 7.56 -9.74
N LEU A 12 -0.02 7.46 -8.41
CA LEU A 12 -0.94 8.21 -7.56
C LEU A 12 -0.60 9.71 -7.55
N PHE A 13 0.69 10.06 -7.57
CA PHE A 13 1.16 11.43 -7.71
C PHE A 13 0.72 12.09 -9.03
N LYS A 14 0.77 11.33 -10.12
CA LYS A 14 0.43 11.80 -11.47
C LYS A 14 -1.08 12.03 -11.65
N LYS A 15 -1.92 11.24 -10.97
CA LYS A 15 -3.38 11.41 -11.03
C LYS A 15 -3.90 12.51 -10.11
N LEU A 16 -3.38 12.59 -8.90
CA LEU A 16 -3.97 13.44 -7.86
C LEU A 16 -3.34 14.83 -7.77
N GLY A 17 -2.22 15.06 -8.46
CA GLY A 17 -1.52 16.36 -8.46
C GLY A 17 -0.96 16.68 -7.08
N ASN A 18 0.29 16.28 -6.81
CA ASN A 18 1.08 16.68 -5.65
C ASN A 18 0.29 16.77 -4.32
N ASN A 19 -0.55 15.78 -4.03
CA ASN A 19 -1.48 15.87 -2.91
C ASN A 19 -0.97 15.02 -1.73
N PRO A 20 -0.56 15.61 -0.60
CA PRO A 20 -0.05 14.91 0.59
C PRO A 20 -1.04 13.90 1.18
N LEU A 21 -2.33 14.01 0.81
CA LEU A 21 -3.37 13.03 1.12
C LEU A 21 -3.03 11.63 0.61
N THR A 22 -2.31 11.51 -0.51
CA THR A 22 -1.86 10.23 -1.07
C THR A 22 -0.97 9.46 -0.11
N SER A 23 0.10 10.12 0.34
CA SER A 23 1.06 9.55 1.29
C SER A 23 0.40 9.33 2.64
N PHE A 24 -0.53 10.20 3.03
CA PHE A 24 -1.30 10.04 4.26
C PHE A 24 -2.20 8.80 4.23
N ILE A 25 -2.90 8.55 3.13
CA ILE A 25 -3.74 7.35 2.95
C ILE A 25 -2.87 6.09 2.98
N LEU A 26 -1.70 6.09 2.35
CA LEU A 26 -0.77 4.95 2.40
C LEU A 26 -0.24 4.70 3.81
N ILE A 27 0.13 5.75 4.55
CA ILE A 27 0.57 5.62 5.94
C ILE A 27 -0.57 5.14 6.83
N CYS A 28 -1.78 5.69 6.70
CA CYS A 28 -2.96 5.25 7.43
C CYS A 28 -3.35 3.82 7.10
N ALA A 29 -3.20 3.38 5.86
CA ALA A 29 -3.46 2.00 5.46
C ALA A 29 -2.38 1.04 6.00
N ASN A 30 -1.13 1.48 6.13
CA ASN A 30 -0.01 0.66 6.62
C ASN A 30 0.03 0.57 8.15
N ALA A 31 -0.40 1.63 8.86
CA ALA A 31 -0.44 1.70 10.32
C ALA A 31 -1.16 0.51 11.01
N PRO A 32 -2.36 0.07 10.60
CA PRO A 32 -3.03 -1.06 11.23
C PRO A 32 -2.27 -2.38 11.04
N PHE A 33 -1.60 -2.58 9.90
CA PHE A 33 -0.79 -3.79 9.67
C PHE A 33 0.44 -3.81 10.58
N ILE A 34 1.08 -2.66 10.80
CA ILE A 34 2.21 -2.55 11.75
C ILE A 34 1.72 -2.87 13.16
N ILE A 35 0.60 -2.29 13.59
CA ILE A 35 0.04 -2.54 14.93
C ILE A 35 -0.32 -4.02 15.12
N LEU A 36 -0.96 -4.63 14.12
CA LEU A 36 -1.28 -6.06 14.11
C LEU A 36 -0.02 -6.94 14.19
N ALA A 37 1.02 -6.60 13.43
CA ALA A 37 2.29 -7.33 13.46
C ALA A 37 2.97 -7.24 14.84
N THR A 38 2.93 -6.08 15.50
CA THR A 38 3.49 -5.90 16.85
C THR A 38 2.71 -6.68 17.90
N PHE A 39 1.37 -6.72 17.82
CA PHE A 39 0.54 -7.48 18.76
C PHE A 39 0.68 -9.00 18.59
N PHE A 40 0.81 -9.48 17.34
CA PHE A 40 0.91 -10.90 17.02
C PHE A 40 2.35 -11.37 16.77
N TYR A 41 3.36 -10.67 17.32
CA TYR A 41 4.78 -10.96 17.05
C TYR A 41 5.17 -12.42 17.37
N ALA A 42 4.54 -13.03 18.38
CA ALA A 42 4.81 -14.40 18.80
C ALA A 42 4.19 -15.47 17.89
N ASN A 43 3.24 -15.10 17.03
CA ASN A 43 2.51 -16.01 16.15
C ASN A 43 2.99 -15.86 14.70
N THR A 44 3.98 -16.68 14.32
CA THR A 44 4.60 -16.65 12.98
C THR A 44 3.58 -16.85 11.86
N ALA A 45 2.56 -17.69 12.08
CA ALA A 45 1.47 -17.90 11.12
C ALA A 45 0.60 -16.63 10.92
N ALA A 46 0.32 -15.90 12.01
CA ALA A 46 -0.45 -14.66 11.95
C ALA A 46 0.32 -13.54 11.22
N LEU A 47 1.64 -13.47 11.42
CA LEU A 47 2.55 -12.59 10.70
C LEU A 47 2.58 -12.88 9.18
N MET A 48 2.70 -14.15 8.80
CA MET A 48 2.65 -14.54 7.39
C MET A 48 1.30 -14.18 6.74
N LEU A 49 0.20 -14.39 7.46
CA LEU A 49 -1.14 -14.05 6.97
C LEU A 49 -1.31 -12.53 6.82
N THR A 50 -0.80 -11.74 7.77
CA THR A 50 -0.83 -10.26 7.65
C THR A 50 -0.02 -9.76 6.46
N CYS A 51 1.15 -10.35 6.17
CA CYS A 51 1.91 -10.03 4.94
C CYS A 51 1.13 -10.38 3.67
N LEU A 52 0.50 -11.55 3.60
CA LEU A 52 -0.33 -11.95 2.44
C LEU A 52 -1.50 -10.99 2.22
N VAL A 53 -2.23 -10.65 3.28
CA VAL A 53 -3.35 -9.70 3.21
C VAL A 53 -2.86 -8.32 2.77
N PHE A 54 -1.70 -7.88 3.28
CA PHE A 54 -1.10 -6.61 2.86
C PHE A 54 -0.78 -6.58 1.36
N ILE A 55 -0.17 -7.64 0.82
CA ILE A 55 0.15 -7.75 -0.61
C ILE A 55 -1.13 -7.70 -1.47
N ILE A 56 -2.17 -8.45 -1.07
CA ILE A 56 -3.45 -8.47 -1.80
C ILE A 56 -4.11 -7.08 -1.75
N ALA A 57 -4.16 -6.45 -0.58
CA ALA A 57 -4.71 -5.11 -0.42
C ALA A 57 -3.96 -4.08 -1.26
N TYR A 58 -2.62 -4.15 -1.29
CA TYR A 58 -1.79 -3.30 -2.14
C TYR A 58 -2.10 -3.50 -3.63
N MET A 59 -2.17 -4.74 -4.09
CA MET A 59 -2.52 -5.06 -5.49
C MET A 59 -3.93 -4.61 -5.87
N LEU A 60 -4.92 -4.77 -4.98
CA LEU A 60 -6.29 -4.31 -5.22
C LEU A 60 -6.35 -2.80 -5.33
N THR A 61 -5.70 -2.09 -4.42
CA THR A 61 -5.65 -0.63 -4.45
C THR A 61 -4.94 -0.15 -5.73
N TYR A 62 -3.91 -0.86 -6.19
CA TYR A 62 -3.17 -0.55 -7.41
C TYR A 62 -4.07 -0.68 -8.64
N ARG A 63 -4.83 -1.77 -8.72
CA ARG A 63 -5.79 -2.00 -9.81
C ARG A 63 -6.93 -0.99 -9.81
N LEU A 64 -7.48 -0.66 -8.64
CA LEU A 64 -8.52 0.36 -8.52
C LEU A 64 -8.02 1.73 -8.99
N LEU A 65 -6.79 2.08 -8.62
CA LEU A 65 -6.18 3.34 -9.00
C LEU A 65 -5.91 3.41 -10.50
N ILE A 66 -5.37 2.35 -11.09
CA ILE A 66 -5.15 2.24 -12.54
C ILE A 66 -6.47 2.32 -13.31
N LYS A 67 -7.51 1.61 -12.86
CA LYS A 67 -8.82 1.65 -13.51
C LYS A 67 -9.49 3.03 -13.44
N SER A 68 -9.10 3.85 -12.47
CA SER A 68 -9.64 5.19 -12.29
C SER A 68 -8.94 6.24 -13.18
N ILE A 69 -7.74 5.94 -13.70
CA ILE A 69 -6.99 6.75 -14.70
C ILE A 69 -7.52 6.46 -16.09
#